data_AF-A0A1A9HC57-F1
#
_entry.id   AF-A0A1A9HC57-F1
#
_cell.length_a   1.000
_cell.length_b   1.000
_cell.length_c   1.000
_cell.angle_alpha   90.00
_cell.angle_beta   90.00
_cell.angle_gamma   90.00
#
_symmetry.space_group_name_H-M   'P 1'
#
loop_
_entity.id
_entity.type
_entity.pdbx_description
1 polymer ?
#
loop_
_entity_poly.entity_id
_entity_poly.type
_entity_poly.pdbx_seq_one_letter_code
_entity_poly.pdbx_strand_id
1 'polypeptide(L)'
;MEKYKNSLTKEAPRIALSKDFKALSTLGKELADLHLNYESGEMHTSVEYKTLMNAEIEGYYDVSKMTKKGDSIIYNHNITITKIPKKAFDYVLNGKSAIDWVIERYQITIDNKKDKGSLIKNNPNDYAGGKYVFELLCRIIKLSEKSVDLIEKISEKGFE
;
A
#
# COMPACT_ATOMS: atom_id res chain seq x y z
N MET A 1 9.38 14.13 -14.62
CA MET A 1 8.71 12.98 -15.27
C MET A 1 8.20 13.29 -16.68
N GLU A 2 7.76 14.51 -16.98
CA GLU A 2 7.12 14.83 -18.27
C GLU A 2 8.05 14.70 -19.49
N LYS A 3 9.34 15.02 -19.33
CA LYS A 3 10.36 14.99 -20.39
C LYS A 3 10.49 13.65 -21.13
N TYR A 4 10.29 12.50 -20.45
CA TYR A 4 10.52 11.16 -21.01
C TYR A 4 9.26 10.28 -21.10
N LYS A 5 8.06 10.87 -20.89
CA LYS A 5 6.80 10.13 -20.79
C LYS A 5 6.53 9.23 -22.01
N ASN A 6 6.78 9.74 -23.22
CA ASN A 6 6.53 8.99 -24.45
C ASN A 6 7.45 7.78 -24.61
N SER A 7 8.73 7.94 -24.27
CA SER A 7 9.72 6.86 -24.35
C SER A 7 9.43 5.77 -23.32
N LEU A 8 9.14 6.14 -22.06
CA LEU A 8 8.80 5.18 -21.00
C LEU A 8 7.55 4.36 -21.30
N THR A 9 6.63 4.86 -22.13
CA THR A 9 5.43 4.14 -22.54
C THR A 9 5.69 3.12 -23.67
N LYS A 10 6.70 3.36 -24.51
CA LYS A 10 6.91 2.63 -25.77
C LYS A 10 8.14 1.75 -25.78
N GLU A 11 9.09 1.99 -24.88
CA GLU A 11 10.41 1.36 -24.89
C GLU A 11 10.87 1.02 -23.47
N ALA A 12 11.85 0.11 -23.36
CA ALA A 12 12.50 -0.18 -22.10
C ALA A 12 13.21 1.07 -21.53
N PRO A 13 13.11 1.34 -20.22
CA PRO A 13 13.75 2.50 -19.60
C PRO A 13 15.27 2.50 -19.80
N ARG A 14 15.84 3.68 -20.09
CA ARG A 14 17.28 3.93 -20.13
C ARG A 14 17.63 4.98 -19.09
N ILE A 15 18.75 4.82 -18.41
CA ILE A 15 19.18 5.68 -17.31
C ILE A 15 20.40 6.48 -17.76
N ALA A 16 20.31 7.81 -17.63
CA ALA A 16 21.44 8.72 -17.87
C ALA A 16 22.42 8.69 -16.69
N LEU A 17 23.67 9.03 -16.96
CA LEU A 17 24.64 9.26 -15.88
C LEU A 17 24.25 10.50 -15.07
N SER A 18 24.45 10.42 -13.76
CA SER A 18 24.14 11.50 -12.83
C SER A 18 25.38 11.84 -12.01
N LYS A 19 25.63 13.15 -11.84
CA LYS A 19 26.67 13.65 -10.92
C LYS A 19 26.40 13.28 -9.47
N ASP A 20 25.12 13.07 -9.14
CA ASP A 20 24.64 12.71 -7.82
C ASP A 20 24.49 11.19 -7.62
N PHE A 21 25.14 10.37 -8.47
CA PHE A 21 24.99 8.91 -8.46
C PHE A 21 25.11 8.29 -7.05
N LYS A 22 26.08 8.74 -6.24
CA LYS A 22 26.28 8.20 -4.89
C LYS A 22 25.10 8.51 -3.97
N ALA A 23 24.52 9.71 -4.06
CA ALA A 23 23.33 10.08 -3.29
C ALA A 23 22.10 9.31 -3.77
N LEU A 24 21.92 9.18 -5.09
CA LEU A 24 20.87 8.36 -5.70
C LEU A 24 20.97 6.88 -5.29
N SER A 25 22.18 6.34 -5.24
CA SER A 25 22.42 4.96 -4.81
C SER A 25 22.03 4.73 -3.35
N THR A 26 22.37 5.66 -2.45
CA THR A 26 21.97 5.58 -1.04
C THR A 26 20.45 5.68 -0.87
N LEU A 27 19.81 6.67 -1.51
CA LEU A 27 18.35 6.84 -1.45
C LEU A 27 17.61 5.66 -2.08
N GLY A 28 18.12 5.15 -3.21
CA GLY A 28 17.57 3.96 -3.87
C GLY A 28 17.70 2.71 -3.01
N LYS A 29 18.80 2.56 -2.26
CA LYS A 29 18.96 1.47 -1.28
C LYS A 29 17.94 1.59 -0.15
N GLU A 30 17.79 2.78 0.43
CA GLU A 30 16.78 3.02 1.49
C GLU A 30 15.36 2.72 1.00
N LEU A 31 15.04 3.15 -0.23
CA LEU A 31 13.76 2.84 -0.87
C LEU A 31 13.60 1.31 -1.07
N ALA A 32 14.64 0.62 -1.55
CA ALA A 32 14.58 -0.84 -1.73
C ALA A 32 14.39 -1.57 -0.40
N ASP A 33 15.14 -1.20 0.64
CA ASP A 33 15.05 -1.79 1.97
C ASP A 33 13.64 -1.60 2.56
N LEU A 34 13.03 -0.43 2.35
CA LEU A 34 11.64 -0.16 2.75
C LEU A 34 10.65 -1.10 2.05
N HIS A 35 10.79 -1.31 0.74
CA HIS A 35 9.84 -2.11 -0.06
C HIS A 35 10.04 -3.61 0.07
N LEU A 36 11.26 -4.07 0.36
CA LEU A 36 11.51 -5.48 0.66
C LEU A 36 10.91 -5.90 2.00
N ASN A 37 10.78 -4.96 2.94
CA ASN A 37 10.28 -5.18 4.29
C ASN A 37 8.88 -4.60 4.52
N TYR A 38 8.06 -4.50 3.46
CA TYR A 38 6.73 -3.87 3.54
C TYR A 38 5.79 -4.54 4.55
N GLU A 39 5.99 -5.83 4.84
CA GLU A 39 5.19 -6.60 5.78
C GLU A 39 5.68 -6.52 7.23
N SER A 40 6.90 -6.02 7.48
CA SER A 40 7.53 -5.98 8.80
C SER A 40 7.93 -4.57 9.26
N GLY A 41 7.67 -3.56 8.45
CA GLY A 41 7.97 -2.16 8.74
C GLY A 41 7.13 -1.52 9.85
N GLU A 42 7.35 -0.22 10.02
CA GLU A 42 6.61 0.61 10.97
C GLU A 42 5.11 0.68 10.63
N MET A 43 4.25 0.66 11.64
CA MET A 43 2.81 0.75 11.47
C MET A 43 2.30 2.17 11.67
N HIS A 44 1.31 2.56 10.86
CA HIS A 44 0.44 3.68 11.20
C HIS A 44 -0.33 3.40 12.50
N THR A 45 -0.39 4.38 13.40
CA THR A 45 -0.81 4.17 14.79
C THR A 45 -2.21 4.73 15.10
N SER A 46 -2.73 5.66 14.31
CA SER A 46 -4.04 6.25 14.58
C SER A 46 -5.16 5.30 14.13
N VAL A 47 -5.68 4.55 15.10
CA VAL A 47 -6.72 3.53 14.89
C VAL A 47 -7.80 3.69 15.96
N GLU A 48 -9.05 3.70 15.52
CA GLU A 48 -10.24 3.71 16.35
C GLU A 48 -10.84 2.29 16.42
N TYR A 49 -11.07 1.82 17.63
CA TYR A 49 -11.71 0.55 17.93
C TYR A 49 -13.07 0.82 18.56
N LYS A 50 -14.15 0.30 17.97
CA LYS A 50 -15.52 0.54 18.49
C LYS A 50 -15.81 -0.19 19.80
N THR A 51 -15.11 -1.28 20.10
CA THR A 51 -15.34 -2.06 21.32
C THR A 51 -14.01 -2.52 21.91
N LEU A 52 -13.64 -1.99 23.09
CA LEU A 52 -12.37 -2.30 23.76
C LEU A 52 -12.32 -3.72 24.36
N MET A 53 -13.45 -4.40 24.54
CA MET A 53 -13.55 -5.74 25.15
C MET A 53 -13.29 -6.92 24.18
N ASN A 54 -13.05 -6.66 22.89
CA ASN A 54 -13.31 -7.66 21.86
C ASN A 54 -12.12 -8.07 20.97
N ALA A 55 -10.91 -7.54 21.19
CA ALA A 55 -9.75 -7.89 20.36
C ALA A 55 -9.34 -9.38 20.48
N GLU A 56 -9.79 -10.06 21.54
CA GLU A 56 -9.59 -11.50 21.78
C GLU A 56 -10.70 -12.38 21.16
N ILE A 57 -11.76 -11.77 20.61
CA ILE A 57 -12.85 -12.51 19.97
C ILE A 57 -12.39 -12.98 18.58
N GLU A 58 -12.67 -14.26 18.29
CA GLU A 58 -12.41 -14.84 16.98
C GLU A 58 -13.09 -14.03 15.87
N GLY A 59 -12.34 -13.74 14.80
CA GLY A 59 -12.84 -12.94 13.67
C GLY A 59 -12.95 -11.44 13.92
N TYR A 60 -12.50 -10.90 15.07
CA TYR A 60 -12.55 -9.46 15.34
C TYR A 60 -11.86 -8.62 14.25
N TYR A 61 -10.75 -9.14 13.72
CA TYR A 61 -9.96 -8.54 12.65
C TYR A 61 -10.33 -9.04 11.26
N ASP A 62 -11.35 -9.89 11.10
CA ASP A 62 -11.67 -10.41 9.77
C ASP A 62 -12.14 -9.28 8.86
N VAL A 63 -11.58 -9.27 7.66
CA VAL A 63 -11.98 -8.35 6.60
C VAL A 63 -12.95 -9.03 5.66
N SER A 64 -14.04 -8.33 5.34
CA SER A 64 -14.92 -8.68 4.23
C SER A 64 -14.66 -7.78 3.04
N LYS A 65 -14.78 -6.46 3.24
CA LYS A 65 -14.48 -5.42 2.27
C LYS A 65 -14.17 -4.12 2.99
N MET A 66 -13.02 -3.52 2.70
CA MET A 66 -12.64 -2.23 3.27
C MET A 66 -13.29 -1.08 2.49
N THR A 67 -13.54 0.04 3.17
CA THR A 67 -14.10 1.24 2.53
C THR A 67 -13.30 2.48 2.93
N LYS A 68 -12.79 3.19 1.93
CA LYS A 68 -12.12 4.48 2.10
C LYS A 68 -13.14 5.60 2.29
N LYS A 69 -12.93 6.46 3.28
CA LYS A 69 -13.77 7.63 3.59
C LYS A 69 -12.87 8.81 3.97
N GLY A 70 -12.54 9.66 3.00
CA GLY A 70 -11.64 10.79 3.21
C GLY A 70 -10.23 10.34 3.58
N ASP A 71 -9.76 10.77 4.75
CA ASP A 71 -8.47 10.42 5.35
C ASP A 71 -8.53 9.18 6.25
N SER A 72 -9.61 8.41 6.16
CA SER A 72 -9.87 7.25 7.02
C SER A 72 -10.25 6.03 6.18
N ILE A 73 -9.98 4.84 6.71
CA ILE A 73 -10.35 3.55 6.11
C ILE A 73 -11.14 2.76 7.14
N ILE A 74 -12.39 2.46 6.80
CA ILE A 74 -13.21 1.51 7.53
C ILE A 74 -12.70 0.12 7.14
N TYR A 75 -11.98 -0.51 8.06
CA TYR A 75 -11.38 -1.82 7.83
C TYR A 75 -12.44 -2.92 7.93
N ASN A 76 -13.23 -2.89 9.01
CA ASN A 76 -14.41 -3.73 9.20
C ASN A 76 -15.41 -3.04 10.15
N HIS A 77 -16.38 -3.78 10.69
CA HIS A 77 -17.38 -3.23 11.60
C HIS A 77 -16.79 -2.72 12.93
N ASN A 78 -15.64 -3.27 13.34
CA ASN A 78 -14.98 -3.02 14.62
C ASN A 78 -13.87 -1.96 14.55
N ILE A 79 -13.16 -1.89 13.43
CA ILE A 79 -11.90 -1.16 13.31
C ILE A 79 -11.99 -0.10 12.21
N THR A 80 -11.58 1.12 12.54
CA THR A 80 -11.40 2.21 11.56
C THR A 80 -10.01 2.81 11.73
N ILE A 81 -9.23 2.86 10.65
CA ILE A 81 -7.93 3.53 10.62
C ILE A 81 -8.18 4.99 10.26
N THR A 82 -7.67 5.92 11.06
CA THR A 82 -7.98 7.35 10.95
C THR A 82 -6.71 8.19 10.79
N LYS A 83 -6.88 9.47 10.47
CA LYS A 83 -5.78 10.45 10.36
C LYS A 83 -4.67 9.99 9.40
N ILE A 84 -5.04 9.36 8.30
CA ILE A 84 -4.07 8.92 7.28
C ILE A 84 -3.54 10.17 6.57
N PRO A 85 -2.22 10.42 6.56
CA PRO A 85 -1.65 11.57 5.86
C PRO A 85 -2.06 11.57 4.40
N LYS A 86 -2.53 12.71 3.87
CA LYS A 86 -2.96 12.82 2.45
C LYS A 86 -1.86 12.36 1.48
N LYS A 87 -0.60 12.71 1.77
CA LYS A 87 0.57 12.31 0.99
C LYS A 87 0.74 10.81 0.85
N ALA A 88 0.25 10.00 1.80
CA ALA A 88 0.35 8.55 1.70
C ALA A 88 -0.44 7.99 0.50
N PHE A 89 -1.46 8.72 0.03
CA PHE A 89 -2.21 8.34 -1.18
C PHE A 89 -1.50 8.72 -2.50
N ASP A 90 -0.46 9.55 -2.44
CA ASP A 90 0.28 9.99 -3.62
C ASP A 90 1.32 8.96 -4.08
N TYR A 91 1.61 7.95 -3.24
CA TYR A 91 2.44 6.82 -3.64
C TYR A 91 1.67 5.87 -4.59
N VAL A 92 1.77 6.16 -5.89
CA VAL A 92 1.02 5.48 -6.95
C VAL A 92 1.84 4.37 -7.62
N LEU A 93 1.26 3.18 -7.68
CA LEU A 93 1.77 2.00 -8.39
C LEU A 93 0.77 1.62 -9.48
N ASN A 94 1.21 1.60 -10.74
CA ASN A 94 0.39 1.17 -11.87
C ASN A 94 -1.01 1.84 -11.93
N GLY A 95 -1.07 3.15 -11.63
CA GLY A 95 -2.29 3.96 -11.72
C GLY A 95 -3.20 3.96 -10.50
N LYS A 96 -2.86 3.27 -9.40
CA LYS A 96 -3.59 3.31 -8.11
C LYS A 96 -2.61 3.54 -6.95
N SER A 97 -3.06 4.14 -5.86
CA SER A 97 -2.21 4.23 -4.66
C SER A 97 -1.92 2.85 -4.10
N ALA A 98 -0.77 2.66 -3.45
CA ALA A 98 -0.45 1.38 -2.79
C ALA A 98 -1.53 0.98 -1.76
N ILE A 99 -2.13 1.97 -1.09
CA ILE A 99 -3.24 1.77 -0.15
C ILE A 99 -4.50 1.26 -0.89
N ASP A 100 -4.84 1.86 -2.04
CA ASP A 100 -6.01 1.44 -2.82
C ASP A 100 -5.82 0.02 -3.38
N TRP A 101 -4.59 -0.39 -3.71
CA TRP A 101 -4.29 -1.78 -4.07
C TRP A 101 -4.61 -2.77 -2.94
N VAL A 102 -4.27 -2.44 -1.69
CA VAL A 102 -4.60 -3.30 -0.55
C VAL A 102 -6.11 -3.40 -0.38
N ILE A 103 -6.82 -2.27 -0.42
CA ILE A 103 -8.29 -2.23 -0.32
C ILE A 103 -8.96 -3.10 -1.40
N GLU A 104 -8.45 -3.04 -2.63
CA GLU A 104 -9.01 -3.79 -3.76
C GLU A 104 -8.71 -5.28 -3.72
N ARG A 105 -7.50 -5.66 -3.30
CA ARG A 105 -7.06 -7.08 -3.30
C ARG A 105 -7.52 -7.83 -2.05
N TYR A 106 -7.54 -7.18 -0.88
CA TYR A 106 -7.91 -7.80 0.39
C TYR A 106 -9.40 -7.63 0.69
N GLN A 107 -10.22 -8.20 -0.21
CA GLN A 107 -11.66 -8.33 -0.01
C GLN A 107 -12.09 -9.76 -0.37
N ILE A 108 -13.16 -10.24 0.28
CA ILE A 108 -13.74 -11.54 -0.06
C ILE A 108 -14.35 -11.44 -1.45
N THR A 109 -13.89 -12.30 -2.35
CA THR A 109 -14.40 -12.41 -3.71
C THR A 109 -14.75 -13.86 -4.04
N ILE A 110 -15.68 -14.04 -4.97
CA ILE A 110 -16.03 -15.35 -5.50
C ILE A 110 -16.08 -15.21 -7.02
N ASP A 111 -15.42 -16.12 -7.73
CA ASP A 111 -15.44 -16.14 -9.19
C ASP A 111 -16.77 -16.69 -9.73
N ASN A 112 -17.76 -15.80 -9.77
CA ASN A 112 -19.14 -16.09 -10.18
C ASN A 112 -19.44 -15.65 -11.61
N LYS A 113 -18.45 -15.72 -12.52
CA LYS A 113 -18.69 -15.40 -13.94
C LYS A 113 -19.68 -16.38 -14.54
N LYS A 114 -20.76 -15.87 -15.13
CA LYS A 114 -21.76 -16.69 -15.83
C LYS A 114 -21.06 -17.58 -16.86
N ASP A 115 -21.32 -18.88 -16.78
CA ASP A 115 -20.80 -19.95 -17.68
C ASP A 115 -19.27 -20.17 -17.69
N LYS A 116 -18.49 -19.42 -16.90
CA LYS A 116 -17.01 -19.51 -16.86
C LYS A 116 -16.39 -19.39 -15.47
N GLY A 117 -17.21 -19.16 -14.44
CA GLY A 117 -16.78 -18.96 -13.08
C GLY A 117 -16.46 -20.29 -12.39
N SER A 118 -15.34 -20.31 -11.67
CA SER A 118 -14.92 -21.48 -10.90
C SER A 118 -15.67 -21.65 -9.57
N LEU A 119 -16.45 -20.65 -9.14
CA LEU A 119 -17.08 -20.56 -7.81
C LEU A 119 -16.07 -20.63 -6.65
N ILE A 120 -14.77 -20.50 -6.94
CA ILE A 120 -13.72 -20.51 -5.92
C ILE A 120 -13.81 -19.21 -5.12
N LYS A 121 -13.97 -19.36 -3.81
CA LYS A 121 -13.92 -18.24 -2.86
C LYS A 121 -12.45 -17.87 -2.62
N ASN A 122 -12.14 -16.61 -2.83
CA ASN A 122 -10.89 -16.01 -2.38
C ASN A 122 -11.17 -15.21 -1.11
N ASN A 123 -10.67 -15.70 0.01
CA ASN A 123 -10.83 -15.08 1.32
C ASN A 123 -9.44 -14.66 1.85
N PRO A 124 -9.14 -13.36 1.96
CA PRO A 124 -7.84 -12.89 2.44
C PRO A 124 -7.51 -13.32 3.87
N ASN A 125 -8.53 -13.63 4.70
CA ASN A 125 -8.32 -14.06 6.07
C ASN A 125 -7.75 -15.49 6.17
N ASP A 126 -7.88 -16.32 5.13
CA ASP A 126 -7.45 -17.72 5.14
C ASP A 126 -5.92 -17.88 5.07
N TYR A 127 -5.18 -16.82 4.71
CA TYR A 127 -3.72 -16.86 4.61
C TYR A 127 -3.04 -16.80 5.98
N ALA A 128 -3.18 -15.67 6.68
CA ALA A 128 -2.54 -15.42 7.98
C ALA A 128 -3.51 -14.72 8.97
N GLY A 129 -4.81 -14.81 8.72
CA GLY A 129 -5.86 -14.20 9.53
C GLY A 129 -6.10 -12.73 9.21
N GLY A 130 -7.25 -12.21 9.65
CA GLY A 130 -7.59 -10.80 9.48
C GLY A 130 -6.62 -9.84 10.18
N LYS A 131 -6.01 -10.26 11.31
CA LYS A 131 -5.05 -9.40 12.03
C LYS A 131 -3.83 -9.08 11.17
N TYR A 132 -3.33 -10.06 10.41
CA TYR A 132 -2.25 -9.87 9.45
C TYR A 132 -2.61 -8.81 8.40
N VAL A 133 -3.82 -8.88 7.84
CA VAL A 133 -4.28 -7.95 6.81
C VAL A 133 -4.42 -6.52 7.37
N PHE A 134 -4.95 -6.39 8.58
CA PHE A 134 -5.03 -5.12 9.29
C PHE A 134 -3.63 -4.50 9.50
N GLU A 135 -2.69 -5.26 10.07
CA GLU A 135 -1.33 -4.78 10.30
C GLU A 135 -0.63 -4.42 8.98
N LEU A 136 -0.81 -5.24 7.94
CA LEU A 136 -0.28 -4.98 6.61
C LEU A 136 -0.77 -3.64 6.07
N LEU A 137 -2.07 -3.33 6.18
CA LEU A 137 -2.61 -2.05 5.75
C LEU A 137 -1.96 -0.89 6.52
N CYS A 138 -1.83 -1.01 7.85
CA CYS A 138 -1.14 0.00 8.67
C CYS A 138 0.32 0.20 8.25
N ARG A 139 1.03 -0.87 7.90
CA ARG A 139 2.42 -0.80 7.40
C ARG A 139 2.49 -0.16 6.02
N ILE A 140 1.58 -0.51 5.10
CA ILE A 140 1.52 0.08 3.76
C ILE A 140 1.22 1.57 3.82
N ILE A 141 0.35 2.03 4.73
CA ILE A 141 0.10 3.47 4.94
C ILE A 141 1.40 4.18 5.30
N LYS A 142 2.15 3.64 6.27
CA LYS A 142 3.40 4.25 6.72
C LYS A 142 4.51 4.19 5.69
N LEU A 143 4.63 3.05 5.00
CA LEU A 143 5.52 2.86 3.87
C LEU A 143 5.23 3.89 2.78
N SER A 144 3.96 4.10 2.42
CA SER A 144 3.59 5.03 1.36
C SER A 144 3.99 6.47 1.69
N GLU A 145 3.80 6.90 2.93
CA GLU A 145 4.31 8.19 3.41
C GLU A 145 5.84 8.30 3.23
N LYS A 146 6.61 7.30 3.69
CA LYS A 146 8.08 7.32 3.60
C LYS A 146 8.56 7.25 2.15
N SER A 147 7.88 6.49 1.30
CA SER A 147 8.20 6.37 -0.12
C SER A 147 8.06 7.69 -0.84
N VAL A 148 7.01 8.47 -0.56
CA VAL A 148 6.86 9.83 -1.11
C VAL A 148 8.01 10.72 -0.67
N ASP A 149 8.33 10.74 0.63
CA ASP A 149 9.44 11.56 1.16
C ASP A 149 10.80 11.20 0.50
N LEU A 150 11.04 9.91 0.23
CA LEU A 150 12.26 9.46 -0.45
C LEU A 150 12.27 9.82 -1.94
N ILE A 151 11.13 9.67 -2.62
CA ILE A 151 10.99 10.00 -4.04
C ILE A 151 11.17 11.51 -4.26
N GLU A 152 10.64 12.34 -3.38
CA GLU A 152 10.86 13.79 -3.42
C GLU A 152 12.36 14.12 -3.33
N LYS A 153 13.08 13.55 -2.36
CA LYS A 153 14.54 13.73 -2.23
C LYS A 153 15.33 13.22 -3.45
N ILE A 154 14.87 12.15 -4.08
CA ILE A 154 15.46 11.62 -5.32
C ILE A 154 15.22 12.59 -6.47
N SER A 155 14.02 13.19 -6.56
CA SER A 155 13.63 14.09 -7.65
C SER A 155 14.41 15.40 -7.67
N GLU A 156 14.96 15.82 -6.53
CA GLU A 156 15.85 16.99 -6.41
C GLU A 156 17.26 16.73 -6.97
N LYS A 157 17.64 15.49 -7.28
CA LYS A 157 18.98 15.15 -7.78
C LYS A 157 19.08 15.39 -9.28
N GLY A 158 20.25 15.86 -9.71
CA GLY A 158 20.50 16.23 -11.10
C GLY A 158 20.80 15.00 -11.96
N PHE A 159 20.25 14.98 -13.18
CA PHE A 159 20.66 14.08 -14.26
C PHE A 159 21.22 14.94 -15.39
N GLU A 160 22.34 14.52 -16.00
CA GLU A 160 22.85 15.17 -17.21
C GLU A 160 22.05 14.76 -18.46
#